data_AF-A0AAU0ULQ0-F1
#
_entry.id   AF-A0AAU0ULQ0-F1
#
_cell.length_a   1.000
_cell.length_b   1.000
_cell.length_c   1.000
_cell.angle_alpha   90.00
_cell.angle_beta   90.00
_cell.angle_gamma   90.00
#
_symmetry.space_group_name_H-M   'P 1'
#
loop_
_entity.id
_entity.type
_entity.pdbx_description
1 polymer ?
#
loop_
_entity_poly.entity_id
_entity_poly.type
_entity_poly.pdbx_seq_one_letter_code
_entity_poly.pdbx_strand_id
1 'polypeptide(L)'
;MKKPFNQFQEIDQLIIEIGSDISSEKWSEAKSQTESLEVEWKRIVPKIQFSSERDNITSITRNIARLKGAIDAKDKSGALQEISEAKSNWQDIGK
;
A
#
# COMPACT_ATOMS: atom_id res chain seq x y z
N MET A 1 -7.69 -16.96 -11.86
CA MET A 1 -6.44 -17.31 -11.15
C MET A 1 -6.71 -17.29 -9.64
N LYS A 2 -6.35 -18.33 -8.88
CA LYS A 2 -6.42 -18.25 -7.40
C LYS A 2 -5.24 -17.42 -6.90
N LYS A 3 -5.51 -16.28 -6.26
CA LYS A 3 -4.49 -15.42 -5.63
C LYS A 3 -3.68 -16.27 -4.62
N PRO A 4 -2.33 -16.26 -4.63
CA PRO A 4 -1.55 -16.89 -3.57
C PRO A 4 -1.94 -16.28 -2.21
N PHE A 5 -2.60 -17.08 -1.39
CA PHE A 5 -3.45 -16.62 -0.29
C PHE A 5 -2.72 -15.72 0.72
N ASN A 6 -1.49 -16.08 1.13
CA ASN A 6 -0.81 -15.41 2.23
C ASN A 6 -0.31 -13.99 1.88
N GLN A 7 0.23 -13.76 0.68
CA GLN A 7 0.84 -12.46 0.35
C GLN A 7 -0.21 -11.38 0.09
N PHE A 8 -1.35 -11.78 -0.47
CA PHE A 8 -2.47 -10.85 -0.64
C PHE A 8 -3.04 -10.42 0.71
N GLN A 9 -3.19 -11.39 1.63
CA GLN A 9 -3.62 -11.12 3.01
C GLN A 9 -2.63 -10.23 3.77
N GLU A 10 -1.32 -10.43 3.55
CA GLU A 10 -0.27 -9.61 4.18
C GLU A 10 -0.35 -8.15 3.73
N ILE A 11 -0.53 -7.88 2.43
CA ILE A 11 -0.74 -6.51 1.91
C ILE A 11 -2.04 -5.89 2.44
N ASP A 12 -3.14 -6.66 2.46
CA ASP A 12 -4.42 -6.19 3.03
C ASP A 12 -4.28 -5.76 4.48
N GLN A 13 -3.59 -6.58 5.29
CA GLN A 13 -3.35 -6.31 6.70
C GLN A 13 -2.48 -5.06 6.89
N LEU A 14 -1.37 -4.95 6.15
CA LEU A 14 -0.48 -3.79 6.20
C LEU A 14 -1.22 -2.50 5.86
N ILE A 15 -2.07 -2.50 4.82
CA ILE A 15 -2.85 -1.31 4.44
C ILE A 15 -3.79 -0.86 5.57
N ILE A 16 -4.45 -1.81 6.25
CA ILE A 16 -5.35 -1.52 7.37
C ILE A 16 -4.58 -0.95 8.57
N GLU A 17 -3.47 -1.60 8.93
CA GLU A 17 -2.65 -1.18 10.08
C GLU A 17 -2.04 0.20 9.87
N ILE A 18 -1.46 0.46 8.69
CA ILE A 18 -0.89 1.78 8.36
C ILE A 18 -1.95 2.87 8.47
N GLY A 19 -3.16 2.64 7.95
CA GLY A 19 -4.27 3.60 8.05
C GLY A 19 -4.69 3.87 9.50
N SER A 20 -4.70 2.83 10.35
CA SER A 20 -4.97 2.95 11.78
C SER A 20 -3.88 3.73 12.52
N ASP A 21 -2.62 3.46 12.21
CA ASP A 21 -1.47 4.11 12.83
C ASP A 21 -1.35 5.58 12.42
N ILE A 22 -1.60 5.93 11.16
CA ILE A 22 -1.73 7.33 10.70
C ILE A 22 -2.88 8.03 11.42
N SER A 23 -4.04 7.38 11.52
CA SER A 23 -5.22 7.95 12.20
C SER A 23 -4.94 8.25 13.67
N SER A 24 -4.12 7.41 14.31
CA SER A 24 -3.69 7.52 15.69
C SER A 24 -2.38 8.31 15.87
N GLU A 25 -1.82 8.85 14.79
CA GLU A 25 -0.56 9.63 14.77
C GLU A 25 0.66 8.86 15.32
N LYS A 26 0.64 7.53 15.18
CA LYS A 26 1.74 6.61 15.48
C LYS A 26 2.73 6.57 14.33
N TRP A 27 3.44 7.68 14.14
CA TRP A 27 4.28 7.90 12.95
C TRP A 27 5.41 6.89 12.78
N SER A 28 6.00 6.42 13.88
CA SER A 28 7.10 5.44 13.86
C SER A 28 6.61 4.07 13.37
N GLU A 29 5.46 3.64 13.86
CA GLU A 29 4.79 2.40 13.47
C GLU A 29 4.31 2.48 12.02
N ALA A 30 3.64 3.56 11.64
CA ALA A 30 3.20 3.81 10.27
C ALA A 30 4.38 3.78 9.28
N LYS A 31 5.54 4.34 9.66
CA LYS A 31 6.76 4.30 8.86
C LYS A 31 7.28 2.87 8.68
N SER A 32 7.46 2.15 9.78
CA SER A 32 7.94 0.75 9.78
C SER A 32 7.04 -0.18 8.94
N GLN A 33 5.73 -0.04 9.10
CA GLN A 33 4.77 -0.81 8.30
C GLN A 33 4.76 -0.39 6.83
N THR A 34 4.93 0.90 6.51
CA THR A 34 5.02 1.36 5.12
C THR A 34 6.27 0.82 4.42
N GLU A 35 7.39 0.70 5.13
CA GLU A 35 8.59 0.02 4.62
C GLU A 35 8.32 -1.47 4.35
N SER A 36 7.58 -2.14 5.24
CA SER A 36 7.16 -3.53 5.05
C SER A 36 6.21 -3.67 3.85
N LEU A 37 5.26 -2.75 3.68
CA LEU A 37 4.37 -2.70 2.52
C LEU A 37 5.14 -2.52 1.22
N GLU A 38 6.18 -1.68 1.19
CA GLU A 38 7.02 -1.49 0.02
C GLU A 38 7.76 -2.78 -0.37
N VAL A 39 8.28 -3.51 0.61
CA VAL A 39 8.95 -4.81 0.39
C VAL A 39 7.96 -5.83 -0.19
N GLU A 40 6.78 -5.93 0.41
CA GLU A 40 5.74 -6.87 -0.01
C GLU A 40 5.17 -6.55 -1.38
N TRP A 41 4.98 -5.26 -1.66
CA TRP A 41 4.59 -4.77 -2.96
C TRP A 41 5.59 -5.18 -4.04
N LYS A 42 6.89 -4.92 -3.83
CA LYS A 42 7.95 -5.34 -4.78
C LYS A 42 7.98 -6.85 -4.98
N ARG A 43 7.67 -7.62 -3.93
CA ARG A 43 7.61 -9.09 -3.97
C ARG A 43 6.44 -9.62 -4.79
N ILE A 44 5.30 -8.93 -4.78
CA ILE A 44 4.08 -9.39 -5.47
C ILE A 44 3.96 -8.90 -6.91
N VAL A 45 4.50 -7.71 -7.24
CA VAL A 45 4.43 -7.11 -8.59
C VAL A 45 4.78 -8.10 -9.71
N PRO A 46 5.88 -8.90 -9.63
CA PRO A 46 6.21 -9.86 -10.68
C PRO A 46 5.15 -10.94 -10.93
N LYS A 47 4.26 -11.20 -9.96
CA LYS A 47 3.20 -12.20 -10.01
C LYS A 47 1.87 -11.67 -10.57
N ILE A 48 1.70 -10.34 -10.57
CA ILE A 48 0.45 -9.66 -10.96
C ILE A 48 0.63 -8.72 -12.16
N GLN A 49 1.86 -8.60 -12.70
CA GLN A 49 2.19 -7.74 -13.84
C GLN A 49 1.63 -8.26 -15.17
N PHE A 50 0.31 -8.24 -15.32
CA PHE A 50 -0.37 -8.36 -16.60
C PHE A 50 -0.56 -6.97 -17.22
N SER A 51 -0.76 -6.90 -18.54
CA SER A 51 -0.93 -5.61 -19.22
C SER A 51 -2.14 -4.83 -18.72
N SER A 52 -3.22 -5.51 -18.32
CA SER A 52 -4.42 -4.90 -17.73
C SER A 52 -4.16 -4.23 -16.38
N GLU A 53 -3.17 -4.71 -15.63
CA GLU A 53 -2.89 -4.27 -14.26
C GLU A 53 -1.83 -3.17 -14.18
N ARG A 54 -1.18 -2.80 -15.28
CA ARG A 54 -0.03 -1.87 -15.26
C ARG A 54 -0.39 -0.51 -14.66
N ASP A 55 -1.59 -0.01 -14.91
CA ASP A 55 -2.04 1.28 -14.38
C ASP A 55 -2.21 1.21 -12.86
N ASN A 56 -2.85 0.15 -12.36
CA ASN A 56 -2.97 -0.12 -10.93
C ASN A 56 -1.60 -0.29 -10.26
N ILE A 57 -0.70 -1.05 -10.88
CA ILE A 57 0.67 -1.24 -10.38
C ILE A 57 1.43 0.09 -10.30
N THR A 58 1.33 0.91 -11.35
CA THR A 58 1.97 2.21 -11.40
C THR A 58 1.39 3.16 -10.36
N SER A 59 0.07 3.17 -10.18
CA SER A 59 -0.61 3.99 -9.19
C SER A 59 -0.21 3.61 -7.77
N ILE A 60 -0.30 2.33 -7.39
CA ILE A 60 0.10 1.87 -6.05
C ILE A 60 1.56 2.20 -5.75
N THR A 61 2.46 2.03 -6.74
CA THR A 61 3.87 2.39 -6.58
C THR A 61 4.04 3.89 -6.28
N ARG A 62 3.29 4.77 -6.94
CA ARG A 62 3.28 6.20 -6.64
C ARG A 62 2.68 6.50 -5.27
N ASN A 63 1.57 5.85 -4.91
CA ASN A 63 0.93 6.05 -3.61
C ASN A 63 1.88 5.68 -2.47
N ILE A 64 2.60 4.56 -2.56
CA ILE A 64 3.61 4.17 -1.54
C ILE A 64 4.70 5.24 -1.40
N ALA A 65 5.22 5.77 -2.51
CA ALA A 65 6.25 6.81 -2.46
C ALA A 65 5.74 8.10 -1.80
N ARG A 66 4.52 8.54 -2.13
CA ARG A 66 3.90 9.74 -1.55
C ARG A 66 3.52 9.53 -0.09
N LEU A 67 3.02 8.35 0.26
CA LEU A 67 2.70 7.95 1.62
C LEU A 67 3.92 8.07 2.54
N LYS A 68 5.09 7.59 2.10
CA LYS A 68 6.35 7.74 2.84
C LYS A 68 6.68 9.22 3.08
N GLY A 69 6.57 10.06 2.04
CA GLY A 69 6.79 11.49 2.16
C GLY A 69 5.83 12.17 3.13
N ALA A 70 4.55 11.80 3.08
CA ALA A 70 3.53 12.33 3.99
C ALA A 70 3.77 11.88 5.44
N ILE A 71 4.14 10.62 5.67
CA ILE A 71 4.51 10.11 7.01
C ILE A 71 5.74 10.83 7.56
N ASP A 72 6.79 11.02 6.75
CA ASP A 72 7.99 11.74 7.15
C ASP A 72 7.70 13.21 7.49
N ALA A 73 6.77 13.83 6.77
CA ALA A 73 6.28 15.19 7.04
C ALA A 73 5.26 15.25 8.20
N LYS A 74 4.81 14.11 8.73
CA LYS A 74 3.69 13.99 9.67
C LYS A 74 2.40 14.65 9.15
N ASP A 75 2.21 14.63 7.83
CA ASP A 75 1.00 15.10 7.16
C ASP A 75 -0.06 13.99 7.21
N LYS A 76 -0.92 14.07 8.22
CA LYS A 76 -2.02 13.12 8.42
C LYS A 76 -2.98 13.07 7.23
N SER A 77 -3.32 14.23 6.67
CA SER A 77 -4.30 14.29 5.57
C SER A 77 -3.72 13.67 4.31
N GLY A 78 -2.49 14.06 3.95
CA GLY A 78 -1.78 13.50 2.80
C GLY A 78 -1.57 12.00 2.95
N ALA A 79 -1.14 11.53 4.13
CA ALA A 79 -0.92 10.12 4.37
C ALA A 79 -2.22 9.30 4.27
N LEU A 80 -3.34 9.81 4.81
CA LEU A 80 -4.64 9.16 4.70
C LEU A 80 -5.17 9.11 3.26
N GLN A 81 -4.94 10.16 2.46
CA GLN A 81 -5.30 10.15 1.04
C GLN A 81 -4.54 9.05 0.29
N GLU A 82 -3.22 8.99 0.44
CA GLU A 82 -2.39 8.04 -0.30
C GLU A 82 -2.66 6.58 0.09
N ILE A 83 -2.83 6.27 1.38
CA ILE A 83 -3.15 4.90 1.78
C ILE A 83 -4.57 4.48 1.36
N SER A 84 -5.52 5.42 1.31
CA SER A 84 -6.88 5.15 0.84
C SER A 84 -6.92 4.88 -0.66
N GLU A 85 -6.18 5.65 -1.47
CA GLU A 85 -6.07 5.41 -2.91
C GLU A 85 -5.33 4.10 -3.20
N ALA A 86 -4.24 3.81 -2.48
CA ALA A 86 -3.54 2.53 -2.58
C ALA A 86 -4.48 1.34 -2.31
N LYS A 87 -5.33 1.45 -1.27
CA LYS A 87 -6.35 0.43 -0.95
C LYS A 87 -7.33 0.21 -2.09
N SER A 88 -7.84 1.29 -2.69
CA SER A 88 -8.78 1.19 -3.81
C SER A 88 -8.14 0.50 -5.01
N ASN A 89 -6.95 0.96 -5.42
CA ASN A 89 -6.22 0.39 -6.54
C ASN A 89 -5.86 -1.08 -6.30
N TRP A 90 -5.50 -1.44 -5.07
CA TRP A 90 -5.18 -2.82 -4.67
C TRP A 90 -6.39 -3.75 -4.78
N GLN A 91 -7.58 -3.29 -4.38
CA GLN A 91 -8.82 -4.05 -4.50
C GLN A 91 -9.21 -4.31 -5.95
N ASP A 92 -8.78 -3.46 -6.88
CA ASP A 92 -9.05 -3.60 -8.31
C ASP A 92 -8.11 -4.58 -9.02
N ILE A 93 -7.01 -5.00 -8.38
CA ILE A 93 -6.11 -5.98 -8.96
C ILE A 93 -6.78 -7.34 -9.09
N GLY A 94 -6.88 -7.82 -10.33
CA GLY A 94 -7.42 -9.13 -10.68
C GLY A 94 -8.93 -9.27 -10.49
N LYS A 95 -9.66 -8.16 -10.49
CA LYS A 95 -11.11 -8.15 -10.73
C LYS A 95 -11.43 -8.43 -12.20
#